data_AF-A0A833G6U5-F1
#
_entry.id   AF-A0A833G6U5-F1
#
_cell.length_a   1.000
_cell.length_b   1.000
_cell.length_c   1.000
_cell.angle_alpha   90.00
_cell.angle_beta   90.00
_cell.angle_gamma   90.00
#
_symmetry.space_group_name_H-M   'P 1'
#
loop_
_entity.id
_entity.type
_entity.pdbx_description
1 polymer ?
#
loop_
_entity_poly.entity_id
_entity_poly.type
_entity_poly.pdbx_seq_one_letter_code
_entity_poly.pdbx_strand_id
1 'polypeptide(L)'
;MSRRTFEFSRFVRAAGYGGVIIALVVACVTFFILMGLTPLAPTQGVVLTVLIVNGLLVAFLIFVIGWEIGTLVSARRRGRAAARLHIRIVALFSVVAATPAILVAVVASITLDRGLDNWFSTRTRAIVETSSTIAQAYVDGQIESFDRDILAIKSEIERARTLLVDDPDRFQTFLSSVVESRGLPGAFLVKSDGSVVAQAEIGSQENFPPPPPSALTQAAQAPNEPALIAPGTTNLIGGIVKLADYDDVFLYALRPIDPKVVRYLQMTTDSVNEFRALEATRLGIQLAFG
;
A
#
# COMPACT_ATOMS: atom_id res chain seq x y z
N MET A 1 7.62 68.66 12.23
CA MET A 1 6.96 67.35 12.40
C MET A 1 7.55 66.35 11.39
N SER A 2 8.41 65.42 11.74
CA SER A 2 9.70 65.48 12.46
C SER A 2 10.48 64.21 12.04
N ARG A 3 11.81 64.25 11.98
CA ARG A 3 12.78 63.25 11.45
C ARG A 3 12.49 61.74 11.67
N ARG A 4 11.64 61.34 12.61
CA ARG A 4 11.31 59.93 12.94
C ARG A 4 10.66 59.12 11.82
N THR A 5 9.84 59.74 10.95
CA THR A 5 9.18 58.98 9.85
C THR A 5 10.14 58.61 8.72
N PHE A 6 11.25 59.34 8.58
CA PHE A 6 12.25 59.08 7.53
C PHE A 6 13.19 57.92 7.92
N GLU A 7 13.66 57.89 9.17
CA GLU A 7 14.47 56.81 9.74
C GLU A 7 13.74 55.45 9.66
N PHE A 8 12.45 55.43 10.00
CA PHE A 8 11.63 54.22 9.97
C PHE A 8 11.49 53.64 8.56
N SER A 9 11.35 54.47 7.52
CA SER A 9 11.27 54.01 6.12
C SER A 9 12.58 53.36 5.63
N ARG A 10 13.72 53.85 6.12
CA ARG A 10 15.05 53.30 5.78
C ARG A 10 15.25 51.94 6.46
N PHE A 11 14.83 51.82 7.71
CA PHE A 11 14.86 50.58 8.47
C PHE A 11 13.93 49.52 7.88
N VAL A 12 12.70 49.88 7.49
CA VAL A 12 11.75 48.96 6.82
C VAL A 12 12.29 48.48 5.47
N ARG A 13 12.92 49.35 4.68
CA ARG A 13 13.55 48.94 3.41
C ARG A 13 14.74 47.99 3.64
N ALA A 14 15.61 48.29 4.60
CA ALA A 14 16.72 47.40 4.95
C ALA A 14 16.23 46.04 5.48
N ALA A 15 15.22 46.04 6.34
CA ALA A 15 14.57 44.83 6.84
C ALA A 15 13.88 44.04 5.71
N GLY A 16 13.29 44.72 4.72
CA GLY A 16 12.70 44.10 3.54
C GLY A 16 13.73 43.36 2.68
N TYR A 17 14.86 44.01 2.36
CA TYR A 17 15.93 43.34 1.59
C TYR A 17 16.52 42.13 2.34
N GLY A 18 16.75 42.28 3.66
CA GLY A 18 17.19 41.16 4.50
C GLY A 18 16.17 40.02 4.54
N GLY A 19 14.88 40.36 4.66
CA GLY A 19 13.78 39.40 4.64
C GLY A 19 13.70 38.60 3.33
N VAL A 20 13.90 39.24 2.18
CA VAL A 20 13.91 38.56 0.88
C VAL A 20 15.06 37.55 0.78
N ILE A 21 16.26 37.93 1.24
CA ILE A 21 17.42 37.02 1.22
C ILE A 21 17.16 35.83 2.15
N ILE A 22 16.65 36.07 3.36
CA ILE A 22 16.31 34.99 4.30
C ILE A 22 15.25 34.07 3.71
N ALA A 23 14.19 34.62 3.12
CA ALA A 23 13.14 33.84 2.49
C ALA A 23 13.68 32.97 1.33
N LEU A 24 14.57 33.52 0.51
CA LEU A 24 15.21 32.77 -0.57
C LEU A 24 16.06 31.61 -0.04
N VAL A 25 16.87 31.87 1.00
CA VAL A 25 17.71 30.83 1.63
C VAL A 25 16.83 29.74 2.26
N VAL A 26 15.79 30.12 2.99
CA VAL A 26 14.86 29.16 3.61
C VAL A 26 14.11 28.35 2.54
N ALA A 27 13.67 28.97 1.45
CA ALA A 27 13.02 28.27 0.34
C ALA A 27 13.98 27.27 -0.33
N CYS A 28 15.25 27.64 -0.54
CA CYS A 28 16.27 26.71 -1.06
C CYS A 28 16.51 25.54 -0.10
N VAL A 29 16.70 25.81 1.19
CA VAL A 29 16.89 24.76 2.21
C VAL A 29 15.68 23.83 2.25
N THR A 30 14.48 24.39 2.21
CA THR A 30 13.21 23.65 2.13
C THR A 30 13.19 22.72 0.93
N PHE A 31 13.54 23.23 -0.25
CA PHE A 31 13.61 22.44 -1.47
C PHE A 31 14.58 21.26 -1.34
N PHE A 32 15.78 21.47 -0.79
CA PHE A 32 16.75 20.38 -0.57
C PHE A 32 16.26 19.34 0.45
N ILE A 33 15.56 19.77 1.51
CA ILE A 33 14.96 18.85 2.49
C ILE A 33 13.88 17.99 1.82
N LEU A 34 12.98 18.61 1.06
CA LEU A 34 11.89 17.89 0.38
C LEU A 34 12.39 16.94 -0.72
N MET A 35 13.50 17.27 -1.38
CA MET A 35 14.14 16.39 -2.36
C MET A 35 14.95 15.25 -1.71
N GLY A 36 15.07 15.22 -0.37
CA GLY A 36 15.84 14.20 0.34
C GLY A 36 17.36 14.33 0.14
N LEU A 37 17.83 15.50 -0.31
CA LEU A 37 19.25 15.80 -0.52
C LEU A 37 19.95 16.24 0.78
N THR A 38 19.24 16.22 1.90
CA THR A 38 19.77 16.54 3.23
C THR A 38 19.65 15.33 4.15
N PRO A 39 20.44 15.26 5.25
CA PRO A 39 20.33 14.19 6.24
C PRO A 39 18.98 14.13 6.98
N LEU A 40 18.13 15.14 6.83
CA LEU A 40 16.80 15.18 7.42
C LEU A 40 15.84 14.38 6.56
N ALA A 41 15.30 13.28 7.11
CA ALA A 41 14.24 12.53 6.44
C ALA A 41 12.98 13.41 6.32
N PRO A 42 12.35 13.50 5.13
CA PRO A 42 11.12 14.26 4.91
C PRO A 42 9.92 13.53 5.52
N THR A 43 9.88 13.46 6.85
CA THR A 43 8.75 12.94 7.62
C THR A 43 7.61 13.96 7.63
N GLN A 44 6.38 13.50 7.89
CA GLN A 44 5.18 14.37 7.93
C GLN A 44 5.36 15.59 8.84
N GLY A 45 6.00 15.41 10.01
CA GLY A 45 6.28 16.51 10.94
C GLY A 45 7.27 17.54 10.37
N VAL A 46 8.31 17.10 9.67
CA VAL A 46 9.29 17.98 9.03
C VAL A 46 8.64 18.75 7.88
N VAL A 47 7.90 18.07 7.00
CA VAL A 47 7.21 18.69 5.86
C VAL A 47 6.24 19.77 6.34
N LEU A 48 5.41 19.46 7.34
CA LEU A 48 4.43 20.43 7.87
C LEU A 48 5.12 21.63 8.53
N THR A 49 6.17 21.39 9.32
CA THR A 49 6.95 22.48 9.96
C THR A 49 7.57 23.40 8.92
N VAL A 50 8.22 22.83 7.91
CA VAL A 50 8.87 23.59 6.85
C VAL A 50 7.84 24.37 6.02
N LEU A 51 6.68 23.78 5.74
CA LEU A 51 5.59 24.46 5.05
C LEU A 51 5.04 25.65 5.84
N ILE A 52 4.84 25.49 7.16
CA ILE A 52 4.40 26.58 8.04
C ILE A 52 5.44 27.72 8.05
N VAL A 53 6.72 27.40 8.18
CA VAL A 53 7.81 28.40 8.19
C VAL A 53 7.84 29.18 6.87
N ASN A 54 7.74 28.49 5.72
CA ASN A 54 7.66 29.15 4.41
C ASN A 54 6.40 30.01 4.30
N GLY A 55 5.24 29.50 4.74
CA GLY A 55 3.99 30.25 4.74
C GLY A 55 4.07 31.54 5.54
N LEU A 56 4.67 31.50 6.74
CA LEU A 56 4.90 32.69 7.56
C LEU A 56 5.85 33.70 6.90
N LEU A 57 6.93 33.23 6.26
CA LEU A 57 7.85 34.09 5.52
C LEU A 57 7.20 34.75 4.32
N VAL A 58 6.40 34.01 3.56
CA VAL A 58 5.63 34.54 2.43
C VAL A 58 4.63 35.58 2.92
N ALA A 59 3.88 35.31 3.99
CA ALA A 59 2.96 36.27 4.59
C ALA A 59 3.67 37.56 5.05
N PHE A 60 4.85 37.43 5.67
CA PHE A 60 5.69 38.56 6.05
C PHE A 60 6.13 39.39 4.84
N LEU A 61 6.60 38.75 3.76
CA LEU A 61 6.99 39.44 2.52
C LEU A 61 5.81 40.18 1.88
N ILE A 62 4.64 39.54 1.81
CA ILE A 62 3.41 40.17 1.30
C ILE A 62 3.08 41.43 2.12
N PHE A 63 3.20 41.35 3.45
CA PHE A 63 2.98 42.50 4.32
C PHE A 63 3.97 43.64 4.04
N VAL A 64 5.27 43.35 3.93
CA VAL A 64 6.30 44.37 3.63
C VAL A 64 6.06 45.01 2.26
N ILE A 65 5.76 44.22 1.24
CA ILE A 65 5.46 44.71 -0.11
C ILE A 65 4.20 45.58 -0.10
N GLY A 66 3.12 45.12 0.54
CA GLY A 66 1.87 45.86 0.65
C GLY A 66 2.05 47.19 1.38
N TRP A 67 2.86 47.21 2.45
CA TRP A 67 3.21 48.43 3.16
C TRP A 67 3.95 49.43 2.26
N GLU A 68 4.96 48.98 1.51
CA GLU A 68 5.74 49.84 0.61
C GLU A 68 4.88 50.40 -0.53
N ILE A 69 3.97 49.60 -1.08
CA ILE A 69 3.00 50.08 -2.08
C ILE A 69 2.09 51.15 -1.47
N GLY A 70 1.60 50.93 -0.24
CA GLY A 70 0.76 51.89 0.48
C GLY A 70 1.46 53.23 0.74
N THR A 71 2.73 53.19 1.16
CA THR A 71 3.53 54.42 1.37
C THR A 71 3.75 55.17 0.06
N LEU A 72 4.09 54.46 -1.03
CA LEU A 72 4.21 55.01 -2.39
C LEU A 72 2.93 55.69 -2.88
N VAL A 73 1.77 55.04 -2.70
CA VAL A 73 0.46 55.59 -3.09
C VAL A 73 0.10 56.82 -2.25
N SER A 74 0.40 56.82 -0.95
CA SER A 74 0.16 57.98 -0.08
C SER A 74 1.05 59.19 -0.45
N ALA A 75 2.31 58.94 -0.83
CA ALA A 75 3.25 59.98 -1.27
C ALA A 75 2.81 60.63 -2.59
N ARG A 76 2.17 59.84 -3.47
CA ARG A 76 1.53 60.34 -4.71
C ARG A 76 0.41 61.35 -4.42
N ARG A 77 -0.45 61.08 -3.43
CA ARG A 77 -1.54 62.00 -3.04
C ARG A 77 -1.04 63.35 -2.52
N ARG A 78 0.22 63.44 -2.05
CA ARG A 78 0.83 64.67 -1.50
C ARG A 78 1.66 65.50 -2.50
N GLY A 79 1.60 65.21 -3.80
CA GLY A 79 1.95 66.18 -4.85
C GLY A 79 3.43 66.51 -5.10
N ARG A 80 4.39 65.63 -4.80
CA ARG A 80 5.82 65.87 -5.15
C ARG A 80 6.09 65.60 -6.64
N ALA A 81 6.34 66.63 -7.43
CA ALA A 81 6.53 66.57 -8.89
C ALA A 81 7.66 65.60 -9.36
N ALA A 82 8.74 65.46 -8.59
CA ALA A 82 9.88 64.58 -8.90
C ALA A 82 9.60 63.08 -8.71
N ALA A 83 8.58 62.70 -7.92
CA ALA A 83 8.29 61.29 -7.64
C ALA A 83 7.61 60.55 -8.81
N ARG A 84 6.99 61.28 -9.75
CA ARG A 84 6.20 60.68 -10.85
C ARG A 84 7.04 59.89 -11.85
N LEU A 85 8.27 60.35 -12.13
CA LEU A 85 9.14 59.69 -13.09
C LEU A 85 9.70 58.37 -12.55
N HIS A 86 10.22 58.40 -11.31
CA HIS A 86 10.79 57.24 -10.65
C HIS A 86 9.76 56.11 -10.47
N ILE A 87 8.52 56.46 -10.10
CA ILE A 87 7.44 55.47 -9.95
C ILE A 87 7.06 54.82 -11.29
N ARG A 88 6.98 55.60 -12.37
CA ARG A 88 6.64 55.06 -13.69
C ARG A 88 7.70 54.09 -14.19
N ILE A 89 8.98 54.41 -13.97
CA ILE A 89 10.11 53.55 -14.31
C ILE A 89 10.09 52.28 -13.46
N VAL A 90 9.93 52.39 -12.13
CA VAL A 90 9.86 51.22 -11.24
C VAL A 90 8.68 50.31 -11.60
N ALA A 91 7.51 50.88 -11.89
CA ALA A 91 6.33 50.10 -12.28
C ALA A 91 6.55 49.34 -13.60
N LEU A 92 7.10 50.00 -14.63
CA LEU A 92 7.44 49.35 -15.90
C LEU A 92 8.45 48.21 -15.69
N PHE A 93 9.49 48.46 -14.88
CA PHE A 93 10.52 47.47 -14.60
C PHE A 93 9.97 46.26 -13.82
N SER A 94 9.10 46.50 -12.84
CA SER A 94 8.44 45.43 -12.08
C SER A 94 7.57 44.55 -12.96
N VAL A 95 6.79 45.11 -13.89
CA VAL A 95 5.94 44.32 -14.81
C VAL A 95 6.82 43.46 -15.73
N VAL A 96 7.87 44.03 -16.31
CA VAL A 96 8.80 43.30 -17.19
C VAL A 96 9.55 42.22 -16.43
N ALA A 97 9.94 42.46 -15.17
CA ALA A 97 10.65 41.47 -14.35
C ALA A 97 9.73 40.36 -13.81
N ALA A 98 8.49 40.66 -13.43
CA ALA A 98 7.56 39.70 -12.84
C ALA A 98 6.91 38.77 -13.88
N THR A 99 6.68 39.27 -15.09
CA THR A 99 5.94 38.52 -16.13
C THR A 99 6.60 37.16 -16.45
N PRO A 100 7.92 37.06 -16.73
CA PRO A 100 8.55 35.77 -17.01
C PRO A 100 8.51 34.81 -15.83
N ALA A 101 8.67 35.31 -14.60
CA ALA A 101 8.63 34.49 -13.40
C ALA A 101 7.25 33.85 -13.17
N ILE A 102 6.18 34.63 -13.36
CA ILE A 102 4.80 34.13 -13.27
C ILE A 102 4.54 33.07 -14.35
N LEU A 103 5.00 33.31 -15.58
CA LEU A 103 4.79 32.38 -16.70
C LEU A 103 5.50 31.04 -16.44
N VAL A 104 6.76 31.07 -15.99
CA VAL A 104 7.51 29.87 -15.61
C VAL A 104 6.82 29.13 -14.45
N ALA A 105 6.35 29.84 -13.43
CA ALA A 105 5.63 29.21 -12.31
C ALA A 105 4.34 28.50 -12.76
N VAL A 106 3.55 29.12 -13.63
CA VAL A 106 2.32 28.53 -14.17
C VAL A 106 2.63 27.29 -15.03
N VAL A 107 3.58 27.39 -15.96
CA VAL A 107 3.96 26.27 -16.83
C VAL A 107 4.55 25.12 -16.02
N ALA A 108 5.42 25.42 -15.04
CA ALA A 108 5.97 24.41 -14.15
C ALA A 108 4.89 23.71 -13.32
N SER A 109 3.93 24.46 -12.75
CA SER A 109 2.81 23.87 -12.00
C SER A 109 1.98 22.93 -12.87
N ILE A 110 1.56 23.38 -14.06
CA ILE A 110 0.75 22.56 -14.97
C ILE A 110 1.53 21.32 -15.43
N THR A 111 2.81 21.48 -15.76
CA THR A 111 3.66 20.37 -16.23
C THR A 111 3.90 19.37 -15.11
N LEU A 112 4.10 19.84 -13.87
CA LEU A 112 4.30 19.01 -12.71
C LEU A 112 3.02 18.27 -12.35
N ASP A 113 1.89 18.96 -12.23
CA ASP A 113 0.59 18.34 -11.92
C ASP A 113 0.25 17.26 -12.96
N ARG A 114 0.30 17.60 -14.25
CA ARG A 114 -0.05 16.64 -15.32
C ARG A 114 0.98 15.55 -15.55
N GLY A 115 2.26 15.84 -15.33
CA GLY A 115 3.35 14.88 -15.48
C GLY A 115 3.37 13.86 -14.35
N LEU A 116 3.20 14.32 -13.10
CA LEU A 116 3.11 13.47 -11.92
C LEU A 116 1.82 12.66 -11.92
N ASP A 117 0.66 13.26 -12.21
CA ASP A 117 -0.62 12.56 -12.20
C ASP A 117 -0.66 11.40 -13.21
N ASN A 118 -0.16 11.59 -14.44
CA ASN A 118 -0.13 10.52 -15.43
C ASN A 118 0.86 9.40 -15.08
N TRP A 119 2.05 9.76 -14.57
CA TRP A 119 3.10 8.80 -14.26
C TRP A 119 2.77 7.96 -13.03
N PHE A 120 2.13 8.55 -12.00
CA PHE A 120 1.79 7.86 -10.77
C PHE A 120 0.43 7.16 -10.78
N SER A 121 -0.60 7.70 -11.44
CA SER A 121 -1.94 7.09 -11.38
C SER A 121 -2.06 5.81 -12.21
N THR A 122 -1.40 5.75 -13.37
CA THR A 122 -1.59 4.63 -14.32
C THR A 122 -0.63 3.48 -14.01
N ARG A 123 0.64 3.79 -13.76
CA ARG A 123 1.69 2.76 -13.59
C ARG A 123 1.64 2.13 -12.20
N THR A 124 1.44 2.92 -11.15
CA THR A 124 1.36 2.41 -9.77
C THR A 124 0.09 1.60 -9.54
N ARG A 125 -1.06 2.06 -10.06
CA ARG A 125 -2.32 1.30 -9.99
C ARG A 125 -2.21 -0.03 -10.73
N ALA A 126 -1.65 -0.02 -11.94
CA ALA A 126 -1.43 -1.25 -12.69
C ALA A 126 -0.51 -2.25 -11.97
N ILE A 127 0.56 -1.79 -11.30
CA ILE A 127 1.45 -2.66 -10.52
C ILE A 127 0.74 -3.30 -9.32
N VAL A 128 -0.09 -2.53 -8.60
CA VAL A 128 -0.84 -3.02 -7.44
C VAL A 128 -1.92 -4.03 -7.87
N GLU A 129 -2.68 -3.72 -8.92
CA GLU A 129 -3.76 -4.59 -9.44
C GLU A 129 -3.20 -5.88 -10.06
N THR A 130 -2.08 -5.79 -10.77
CA THR A 130 -1.38 -6.95 -11.35
C THR A 130 -0.80 -7.85 -10.26
N SER A 131 -0.34 -7.28 -9.14
CA SER A 131 0.22 -8.05 -8.02
C SER A 131 -0.84 -8.90 -7.31
N SER A 132 -2.07 -8.39 -7.17
CA SER A 132 -3.18 -9.14 -6.60
C SER A 132 -3.62 -10.30 -7.52
N THR A 133 -3.74 -10.03 -8.82
CA THR A 133 -4.09 -11.05 -9.82
C THR A 133 -3.06 -12.18 -9.87
N ILE A 134 -1.76 -11.84 -9.80
CA ILE A 134 -0.68 -12.85 -9.76
C ILE A 134 -0.73 -13.68 -8.46
N ALA A 135 -1.00 -13.05 -7.31
CA ALA A 135 -1.11 -13.76 -6.05
C ALA A 135 -2.29 -14.75 -6.03
N GLN A 136 -3.43 -14.36 -6.59
CA GLN A 136 -4.59 -15.25 -6.77
C GLN A 136 -4.23 -16.42 -7.70
N ALA A 137 -3.69 -16.14 -8.88
CA ALA A 137 -3.29 -17.18 -9.83
C ALA A 137 -2.26 -18.17 -9.25
N TYR A 138 -1.34 -17.69 -8.39
CA TYR A 138 -0.39 -18.56 -7.69
C TYR A 138 -1.09 -19.50 -6.69
N VAL A 139 -2.05 -19.00 -5.91
CA VAL A 139 -2.80 -19.83 -4.95
C VAL A 139 -3.72 -20.80 -5.66
N ASP A 140 -4.42 -20.38 -6.70
CA ASP A 140 -5.27 -21.26 -7.51
C ASP A 140 -4.43 -22.39 -8.12
N GLY A 141 -3.27 -22.07 -8.71
CA GLY A 141 -2.33 -23.07 -9.22
C GLY A 141 -1.80 -24.02 -8.15
N GLN A 142 -1.58 -23.52 -6.93
CA GLN A 142 -1.15 -24.34 -5.80
C GLN A 142 -2.27 -25.28 -5.31
N ILE A 143 -3.51 -24.80 -5.31
CA ILE A 143 -4.71 -25.59 -4.98
C ILE A 143 -4.91 -26.71 -6.01
N GLU A 144 -4.88 -26.39 -7.30
CA GLU A 144 -5.01 -27.41 -8.36
C GLU A 144 -3.88 -28.45 -8.30
N SER A 145 -2.66 -28.03 -7.98
CA SER A 145 -1.54 -28.96 -7.78
C SER A 145 -1.76 -29.86 -6.57
N PHE A 146 -2.24 -29.28 -5.47
CA PHE A 146 -2.53 -30.01 -4.24
C PHE A 146 -3.67 -31.02 -4.38
N ASP A 147 -4.72 -30.66 -5.13
CA ASP A 147 -5.83 -31.54 -5.46
C ASP A 147 -5.35 -32.81 -6.18
N ARG A 148 -4.50 -32.64 -7.20
CA ARG A 148 -3.86 -33.76 -7.92
C ARG A 148 -2.97 -34.61 -7.01
N ASP A 149 -2.20 -33.98 -6.13
CA ASP A 149 -1.33 -34.70 -5.19
C ASP A 149 -2.15 -35.54 -4.20
N ILE A 150 -3.25 -35.01 -3.65
CA ILE A 150 -4.13 -35.76 -2.74
C ILE A 150 -4.72 -36.99 -3.43
N LEU A 151 -5.21 -36.84 -4.66
CA LEU A 151 -5.77 -37.96 -5.41
C LEU A 151 -4.71 -39.03 -5.74
N ALA A 152 -3.48 -38.61 -6.03
CA ALA A 152 -2.37 -39.52 -6.24
C ALA A 152 -2.01 -40.29 -4.95
N ILE A 153 -1.93 -39.60 -3.81
CA ILE A 153 -1.67 -40.20 -2.50
C ILE A 153 -2.79 -41.16 -2.11
N LYS A 154 -4.06 -40.77 -2.30
CA LYS A 154 -5.22 -41.64 -2.12
C LYS A 154 -5.03 -42.96 -2.87
N SER A 155 -4.69 -42.88 -4.16
CA SER A 155 -4.49 -44.08 -4.99
C SER A 155 -3.32 -44.95 -4.52
N GLU A 156 -2.23 -44.34 -4.03
CA GLU A 156 -1.08 -45.07 -3.46
C GLU A 156 -1.47 -45.79 -2.15
N ILE A 157 -2.21 -45.12 -1.27
CA ILE A 157 -2.69 -45.69 -0.01
C ILE A 157 -3.67 -46.83 -0.26
N GLU A 158 -4.63 -46.65 -1.19
CA GLU A 158 -5.60 -47.67 -1.58
C GLU A 158 -4.94 -48.96 -2.08
N ARG A 159 -3.86 -48.84 -2.89
CA ARG A 159 -3.08 -50.02 -3.32
C ARG A 159 -2.31 -50.68 -2.18
N ALA A 160 -1.95 -49.92 -1.14
CA ALA A 160 -1.23 -50.41 0.03
C ALA A 160 -2.17 -50.87 1.17
N ARG A 161 -3.48 -51.02 0.93
CA ARG A 161 -4.46 -51.43 1.95
C ARG A 161 -4.07 -52.69 2.72
N THR A 162 -3.62 -53.72 2.01
CA THR A 162 -3.19 -54.98 2.62
C THR A 162 -2.02 -54.77 3.59
N LEU A 163 -1.12 -53.83 3.29
CA LEU A 163 0.01 -53.50 4.15
C LEU A 163 -0.43 -52.90 5.49
N LEU A 164 -1.48 -52.06 5.50
CA LEU A 164 -2.03 -51.50 6.73
C LEU A 164 -2.55 -52.59 7.69
N VAL A 165 -3.15 -53.65 7.14
CA VAL A 165 -3.76 -54.73 7.93
C VAL A 165 -2.70 -55.73 8.39
N ASP A 166 -1.79 -56.11 7.49
CA ASP A 166 -0.82 -57.17 7.74
C ASP A 166 0.40 -56.69 8.56
N ASP A 167 0.85 -55.44 8.36
CA ASP A 167 2.03 -54.88 9.02
C ASP A 167 1.90 -53.34 9.20
N PRO A 168 1.22 -52.89 10.27
CA PRO A 168 1.00 -51.47 10.54
C PRO A 168 2.29 -50.64 10.65
N ASP A 169 3.38 -51.24 11.17
CA ASP A 169 4.68 -50.55 11.32
C ASP A 169 5.33 -50.27 9.95
N ARG A 170 5.24 -51.23 9.02
CA ARG A 170 5.65 -50.98 7.63
C ARG A 170 4.75 -50.00 6.92
N PHE A 171 3.44 -50.04 7.17
CA PHE A 171 2.52 -49.05 6.60
C PHE A 171 2.85 -47.63 7.08
N GLN A 172 3.19 -47.46 8.35
CA GLN A 172 3.64 -46.18 8.90
C GLN A 172 4.89 -45.65 8.17
N THR A 173 5.87 -46.52 7.92
CA THR A 173 7.08 -46.16 7.17
C THR A 173 6.76 -45.80 5.72
N PHE A 174 5.86 -46.56 5.08
CA PHE A 174 5.36 -46.26 3.74
C PHE A 174 4.66 -44.91 3.67
N LEU A 175 3.71 -44.64 4.59
CA LEU A 175 2.96 -43.40 4.64
C LEU A 175 3.90 -42.18 4.81
N SER A 176 4.89 -42.28 5.70
CA SER A 176 5.92 -41.25 5.84
C SER A 176 6.70 -41.01 4.55
N SER A 177 7.08 -42.07 3.82
CA SER A 177 7.81 -41.93 2.55
C SER A 177 6.97 -41.24 1.47
N VAL A 178 5.67 -41.54 1.40
CA VAL A 178 4.73 -40.93 0.45
C VAL A 178 4.58 -39.45 0.76
N VAL A 179 4.33 -39.10 2.03
CA VAL A 179 4.18 -37.70 2.49
C VAL A 179 5.46 -36.89 2.25
N GLU A 180 6.64 -37.48 2.49
CA GLU A 180 7.94 -36.84 2.29
C GLU A 180 8.24 -36.58 0.82
N SER A 181 7.98 -37.56 -0.04
CA SER A 181 8.16 -37.41 -1.49
C SER A 181 7.29 -36.32 -2.12
N ARG A 182 6.17 -35.97 -1.46
CA ARG A 182 5.20 -34.95 -1.90
C ARG A 182 5.42 -33.59 -1.21
N GLY A 183 6.43 -33.49 -0.35
CA GLY A 183 6.77 -32.27 0.40
C GLY A 183 5.64 -31.80 1.31
N LEU A 184 4.80 -32.72 1.81
CA LEU A 184 3.70 -32.40 2.71
C LEU A 184 4.21 -32.44 4.16
N PRO A 185 3.92 -31.45 5.00
CA PRO A 185 4.31 -31.47 6.41
C PRO A 185 3.52 -32.50 7.23
N GLY A 186 2.34 -32.91 6.77
CA GLY A 186 1.53 -33.91 7.46
C GLY A 186 0.40 -34.49 6.62
N ALA A 187 0.12 -35.77 6.83
CA ALA A 187 -1.07 -36.45 6.36
C ALA A 187 -1.62 -37.42 7.41
N PHE A 188 -2.94 -37.50 7.51
CA PHE A 188 -3.66 -38.22 8.54
C PHE A 188 -4.72 -39.07 7.87
N LEU A 189 -4.79 -40.34 8.26
CA LEU A 189 -5.95 -41.18 8.01
C LEU A 189 -6.91 -40.98 9.18
N VAL A 190 -8.10 -40.46 8.91
CA VAL A 190 -9.09 -40.11 9.93
C VAL A 190 -10.42 -40.79 9.64
N LYS A 191 -11.20 -41.08 10.67
CA LYS A 191 -12.58 -41.54 10.51
C LYS A 191 -13.57 -40.39 10.44
N SER A 192 -14.85 -40.68 10.16
CA SER A 192 -15.90 -39.65 10.14
C SER A 192 -16.10 -38.93 11.49
N ASP A 193 -15.72 -39.56 12.60
CA ASP A 193 -15.74 -38.97 13.95
C ASP A 193 -14.49 -38.11 14.26
N GLY A 194 -13.54 -38.03 13.32
CA GLY A 194 -12.28 -37.30 13.48
C GLY A 194 -11.18 -38.08 14.22
N SER A 195 -11.41 -39.34 14.60
CA SER A 195 -10.37 -40.19 15.19
C SER A 195 -9.29 -40.54 14.17
N VAL A 196 -8.02 -40.48 14.59
CA VAL A 196 -6.87 -40.77 13.74
C VAL A 196 -6.59 -42.28 13.74
N VAL A 197 -6.54 -42.86 12.55
CA VAL A 197 -6.20 -44.27 12.29
C VAL A 197 -4.70 -44.44 12.06
N ALA A 198 -4.10 -43.54 11.28
CA ALA A 198 -2.67 -43.49 11.02
C ALA A 198 -2.28 -42.05 10.70
N GLN A 199 -1.03 -41.68 10.91
CA GLN A 199 -0.56 -40.32 10.64
C GLN A 199 0.90 -40.34 10.22
N ALA A 200 1.30 -39.44 9.33
CA ALA A 200 2.69 -39.16 9.03
C ALA A 200 2.91 -37.66 9.10
N GLU A 201 3.92 -37.25 9.88
CA GLU A 201 4.25 -35.86 10.15
C GLU A 201 5.75 -35.66 9.89
N ILE A 202 6.09 -34.57 9.20
CA ILE A 202 7.46 -34.23 8.82
C ILE A 202 7.87 -32.95 9.54
N GLY A 203 8.86 -33.08 10.41
CA GLY A 203 9.34 -32.00 11.27
C GLY A 203 8.55 -31.89 12.58
N SER A 204 8.74 -30.78 13.28
CA SER A 204 8.22 -30.53 14.63
C SER A 204 7.03 -29.55 14.63
N GLN A 205 6.12 -29.65 13.66
CA GLN A 205 4.86 -28.89 13.70
C GLN A 205 3.86 -29.62 14.61
N GLU A 206 3.91 -29.33 15.91
CA GLU A 206 3.11 -30.03 16.92
C GLU A 206 1.59 -29.72 16.89
N ASN A 207 1.10 -28.82 16.02
CA ASN A 207 -0.30 -28.39 16.03
C ASN A 207 -0.89 -28.28 14.62
N PHE A 208 -1.17 -29.42 14.00
CA PHE A 208 -2.05 -29.46 12.83
C PHE A 208 -3.51 -29.32 13.28
N PRO A 209 -4.30 -28.42 12.66
CA PRO A 209 -5.70 -28.28 13.02
C PRO A 209 -6.48 -29.56 12.64
N PRO A 210 -7.41 -30.03 13.49
CA PRO A 210 -8.24 -31.18 13.15
C PRO A 210 -9.12 -30.89 11.93
N PRO A 211 -9.50 -31.92 11.15
CA PRO A 211 -10.36 -31.75 10.00
C PRO A 211 -11.75 -31.24 10.43
N PRO A 212 -12.28 -30.18 9.79
CA PRO A 212 -13.60 -29.67 10.12
C PRO A 212 -14.70 -30.69 9.73
N PRO A 213 -15.74 -30.89 10.57
CA PRO A 213 -16.80 -31.86 10.28
C PRO A 213 -17.53 -31.62 8.95
N SER A 214 -17.63 -30.36 8.52
CA SER A 214 -18.20 -29.98 7.22
C SER A 214 -17.40 -30.49 6.03
N ALA A 215 -16.06 -30.49 6.12
CA ALA A 215 -15.21 -31.01 5.05
C ALA A 215 -15.22 -32.54 5.01
N LEU A 216 -15.31 -33.22 6.16
CA LEU A 216 -15.50 -34.68 6.22
C LEU A 216 -16.83 -35.10 5.57
N THR A 217 -17.92 -34.39 5.87
CA THR A 217 -19.22 -34.66 5.25
C THR A 217 -19.24 -34.37 3.75
N GLN A 218 -18.55 -33.32 3.30
CA GLN A 218 -18.38 -33.04 1.86
C GLN A 218 -17.58 -34.15 1.15
N ALA A 219 -16.43 -34.55 1.71
CA ALA A 219 -15.61 -35.63 1.17
C ALA A 219 -16.35 -36.98 1.15
N ALA A 220 -17.28 -37.20 2.09
CA ALA A 220 -18.13 -38.40 2.10
C ALA A 220 -19.15 -38.42 0.95
N GLN A 221 -19.62 -37.26 0.50
CA GLN A 221 -20.58 -37.13 -0.60
C GLN A 221 -19.91 -37.25 -1.97
N ALA A 222 -18.65 -36.81 -2.09
CA ALA A 222 -17.88 -36.83 -3.34
C ALA A 222 -16.54 -37.58 -3.16
N PRO A 223 -16.53 -38.92 -3.23
CA PRO A 223 -15.32 -39.72 -2.94
C PRO A 223 -14.14 -39.49 -3.91
N ASN A 224 -14.41 -38.93 -5.09
CA ASN A 224 -13.42 -38.66 -6.14
C ASN A 224 -13.04 -37.18 -6.23
N GLU A 225 -13.59 -36.33 -5.37
CA GLU A 225 -13.34 -34.89 -5.36
C GLU A 225 -12.88 -34.49 -3.94
N PRO A 226 -11.60 -34.11 -3.77
CA PRO A 226 -11.11 -33.66 -2.48
C PRO A 226 -11.88 -32.44 -1.97
N ALA A 227 -12.38 -32.51 -0.73
CA ALA A 227 -12.93 -31.37 -0.03
C ALA A 227 -11.78 -30.48 0.45
N LEU A 228 -11.58 -29.34 -0.24
CA LEU A 228 -10.51 -28.39 0.05
C LEU A 228 -10.88 -27.43 1.18
N ILE A 229 -9.91 -27.16 2.05
CA ILE A 229 -10.00 -26.28 3.21
C ILE A 229 -9.08 -25.09 2.96
N ALA A 230 -9.66 -23.90 2.90
CA ALA A 230 -8.93 -22.66 2.67
C ALA A 230 -7.93 -22.35 3.80
N PRO A 231 -6.81 -21.65 3.51
CA PRO A 231 -5.73 -21.37 4.46
C PRO A 231 -6.09 -20.55 5.70
N GLY A 232 -7.29 -19.98 5.76
CA GLY A 232 -7.85 -19.33 6.95
C GLY A 232 -6.85 -18.45 7.70
N THR A 233 -6.66 -18.76 8.99
CA THR A 233 -5.69 -18.11 9.88
C THR A 233 -4.41 -18.92 10.08
N THR A 234 -4.37 -20.17 9.63
CA THR A 234 -3.26 -21.11 9.88
C THR A 234 -2.25 -21.17 8.74
N ASN A 235 -2.49 -20.47 7.62
CA ASN A 235 -1.65 -20.50 6.40
C ASN A 235 -1.49 -21.92 5.82
N LEU A 236 -2.43 -22.83 6.11
CA LEU A 236 -2.40 -24.23 5.70
C LEU A 236 -3.60 -24.54 4.81
N ILE A 237 -3.37 -24.99 3.58
CA ILE A 237 -4.43 -25.62 2.78
C ILE A 237 -4.60 -27.03 3.33
N GLY A 238 -5.83 -27.37 3.72
CA GLY A 238 -6.21 -28.74 4.03
C GLY A 238 -6.94 -29.35 2.84
N GLY A 239 -6.87 -30.66 2.69
CA GLY A 239 -7.70 -31.37 1.73
C GLY A 239 -8.07 -32.74 2.26
N ILE A 240 -9.34 -33.08 2.11
CA ILE A 240 -9.92 -34.33 2.64
C ILE A 240 -10.52 -35.13 1.49
N VAL A 241 -10.18 -36.39 1.39
CA VAL A 241 -10.81 -37.31 0.43
C VAL A 241 -11.10 -38.64 1.07
N LYS A 242 -12.25 -39.25 0.74
CA LYS A 242 -12.62 -40.57 1.24
C LYS A 242 -11.80 -41.65 0.54
N LEU A 243 -11.22 -42.59 1.29
CA LEU A 243 -10.53 -43.74 0.71
C LEU A 243 -11.56 -44.80 0.27
N ALA A 244 -11.38 -45.34 -0.93
CA ALA A 244 -12.13 -46.47 -1.45
C ALA A 244 -11.65 -47.77 -0.80
N ASP A 245 -12.55 -48.73 -0.59
CA ASP A 245 -12.28 -50.02 0.05
C ASP A 245 -11.85 -49.96 1.53
N TYR A 246 -11.89 -48.78 2.16
CA TYR A 246 -11.77 -48.62 3.61
C TYR A 246 -13.14 -48.33 4.25
N ASP A 247 -13.40 -48.96 5.39
CA ASP A 247 -14.59 -48.68 6.18
C ASP A 247 -14.43 -47.35 6.92
N ASP A 248 -15.08 -46.32 6.37
CA ASP A 248 -15.19 -44.99 6.98
C ASP A 248 -13.84 -44.31 7.27
N VAL A 249 -12.89 -44.39 6.32
CA VAL A 249 -11.58 -43.74 6.43
C VAL A 249 -11.42 -42.66 5.35
N PHE A 250 -10.88 -41.53 5.77
CA PHE A 250 -10.58 -40.36 4.96
C PHE A 250 -9.09 -40.05 5.05
N LEU A 251 -8.50 -39.66 3.93
CA LEU A 251 -7.18 -39.05 3.89
C LEU A 251 -7.34 -37.55 4.10
N TYR A 252 -6.73 -37.02 5.14
CA TYR A 252 -6.59 -35.60 5.42
C TYR A 252 -5.13 -35.18 5.25
N ALA A 253 -4.84 -34.41 4.22
CA ALA A 253 -3.49 -33.90 3.96
C ALA A 253 -3.43 -32.38 4.18
N LEU A 254 -2.26 -31.89 4.55
CA LEU A 254 -2.01 -30.47 4.79
C LEU A 254 -0.84 -29.99 3.95
N ARG A 255 -0.96 -28.77 3.41
CA ARG A 255 0.09 -28.10 2.63
C ARG A 255 0.26 -26.65 3.09
N PRO A 256 1.48 -26.22 3.45
CA PRO A 256 1.74 -24.85 3.84
C PRO A 256 1.74 -23.94 2.61
N ILE A 257 1.16 -22.76 2.78
CA ILE A 257 1.36 -21.63 1.86
C ILE A 257 2.34 -20.67 2.52
N ASP A 258 3.20 -20.03 1.73
CA ASP A 258 4.02 -18.91 2.21
C ASP A 258 3.11 -17.84 2.89
N PRO A 259 3.34 -17.52 4.18
CA PRO A 259 2.55 -16.53 4.91
C PRO A 259 2.50 -15.15 4.21
N LYS A 260 3.52 -14.81 3.41
CA LYS A 260 3.53 -13.57 2.63
C LYS A 260 2.40 -13.56 1.61
N VAL A 261 2.16 -14.69 0.93
CA VAL A 261 1.10 -14.83 -0.09
C VAL A 261 -0.28 -14.75 0.57
N VAL A 262 -0.47 -15.45 1.71
CA VAL A 262 -1.74 -15.40 2.46
C VAL A 262 -2.05 -13.97 2.92
N ARG A 263 -1.04 -13.24 3.42
CA ARG A 263 -1.20 -11.83 3.79
C ARG A 263 -1.59 -10.94 2.60
N TYR A 264 -1.01 -11.16 1.42
CA TYR A 264 -1.38 -10.39 0.22
C TYR A 264 -2.82 -10.67 -0.25
N LEU A 265 -3.30 -11.90 -0.10
CA LEU A 265 -4.70 -12.23 -0.36
C LEU A 265 -5.65 -11.55 0.63
N GLN A 266 -5.33 -11.57 1.93
CA GLN A 266 -6.12 -10.88 2.96
C GLN A 266 -6.18 -9.36 2.68
N MET A 267 -5.04 -8.73 2.39
CA MET A 267 -4.97 -7.31 2.03
C MET A 267 -5.81 -6.97 0.79
N THR A 268 -5.93 -7.89 -0.17
CA THR A 268 -6.76 -7.70 -1.36
C THR A 268 -8.25 -7.69 -1.00
N THR A 269 -8.71 -8.67 -0.21
CA THR A 269 -10.14 -8.79 0.16
C THR A 269 -10.60 -7.57 0.95
N ASP A 270 -9.77 -7.08 1.88
CA ASP A 270 -10.05 -5.88 2.66
C ASP A 270 -10.07 -4.62 1.77
N SER A 271 -9.12 -4.50 0.84
CA SER A 271 -9.01 -3.34 -0.06
C SER A 271 -10.15 -3.28 -1.10
N VAL A 272 -10.63 -4.42 -1.61
CA VAL A 272 -11.76 -4.47 -2.56
C VAL A 272 -13.06 -4.05 -1.88
N ASN A 273 -13.27 -4.47 -0.64
CA ASN A 273 -14.46 -4.09 0.13
C ASN A 273 -14.44 -2.59 0.47
N GLU A 274 -13.28 -2.05 0.84
CA GLU A 274 -13.12 -0.61 1.10
C GLU A 274 -13.28 0.23 -0.17
N PHE A 275 -12.74 -0.22 -1.30
CA PHE A 275 -12.91 0.47 -2.59
C PHE A 275 -14.37 0.46 -3.06
N ARG A 276 -15.07 -0.68 -2.94
CA ARG A 276 -16.52 -0.77 -3.25
C ARG A 276 -17.37 0.12 -2.34
N ALA A 277 -17.01 0.24 -1.07
CA ALA A 277 -17.70 1.14 -0.13
C ALA A 277 -17.49 2.63 -0.52
N LEU A 278 -16.29 3.00 -0.94
CA LEU A 278 -15.99 4.36 -1.43
C LEU A 278 -16.67 4.66 -2.77
N GLU A 279 -16.78 3.67 -3.65
CA GLU A 279 -17.45 3.79 -4.95
C GLU A 279 -18.97 3.93 -4.81
N ALA A 280 -19.58 3.18 -3.88
CA ALA A 280 -20.99 3.34 -3.50
C ALA A 280 -21.29 4.73 -2.91
N THR A 281 -20.34 5.32 -2.20
CA THR A 281 -20.47 6.68 -1.63
C THR A 281 -20.37 7.76 -2.71
N ARG A 282 -19.63 7.49 -3.80
CA ARG A 282 -19.38 8.45 -4.89
C ARG A 282 -20.65 8.80 -5.69
N LEU A 283 -21.56 7.84 -5.86
CA LEU A 283 -22.86 8.06 -6.51
C LEU A 283 -23.78 9.01 -5.72
N GLY A 284 -23.74 8.94 -4.38
CA GLY A 284 -24.52 9.83 -3.51
C GLY A 284 -24.03 11.29 -3.52
N ILE A 285 -22.72 11.50 -3.68
CA ILE A 285 -22.13 12.84 -3.73
C ILE A 285 -22.40 13.51 -5.09
N GLN A 286 -22.42 12.76 -6.20
CA GLN A 286 -22.78 13.33 -7.51
C GLN A 286 -24.26 13.74 -7.63
N LEU A 287 -25.17 13.07 -6.90
CA LEU A 287 -26.58 13.45 -6.84
C LEU A 287 -26.85 14.65 -5.91
N ALA A 288 -25.94 14.97 -4.99
CA ALA A 288 -26.07 16.10 -4.07
C ALA A 288 -25.54 17.43 -4.63
N PHE A 289 -24.82 17.40 -5.76
CA PHE A 289 -24.24 18.57 -6.43
C PHE A 289 -24.61 18.67 -7.92
N GLY A 290 -25.62 17.91 -8.36
CA GLY A 290 -26.24 18.01 -9.70
C GLY A 290 -27.41 18.97 -9.72
#